data_AF-A0A1H6BQ56-F1
#
_entry.id   AF-A0A1H6BQ56-F1
#
_cell.length_a   1.000
_cell.length_b   1.000
_cell.length_c   1.000
_cell.angle_alpha   90.00
_cell.angle_beta   90.00
_cell.angle_gamma   90.00
#
_symmetry.space_group_name_H-M   'P 1'
#
loop_
_entity.id
_entity.type
_entity.pdbx_description
1 polymer ?
#
loop_
_entity_poly.entity_id
_entity_poly.type
_entity_poly.pdbx_seq_one_letter_code
_entity_poly.pdbx_strand_id
1 'polypeptide(L)'
;MEVKNLVHNWLLGGADPEVGLRLFMDYVDANSAVSRLISKRPERHLQTIRISLLKAAGLPLTFSVEQKKIASQPQKEDYRLRNQWPFLADPECPPELKLLISDKITAYTICVSEYDNLTAGTHEDQLRSVSRLVDNFINNHRIFKELEHYNKNKSVLGHHEVFSQYKKLKALRGMTTMDLFKKKKNLENNIWRTESKIKLEKRQDLLAGRESKLREFKMQLAEVNRLLE
;
A
#
# COMPACT_ATOMS: atom_id res chain seq x y z
N MET A 1 28.98 -9.61 -39.33
CA MET A 1 28.09 -9.48 -38.16
C MET A 1 27.03 -10.56 -38.30
N GLU A 2 26.87 -11.47 -37.34
CA GLU A 2 25.92 -12.58 -37.50
C GLU A 2 24.48 -12.06 -37.63
N VAL A 3 23.74 -12.54 -38.64
CA VAL A 3 22.32 -12.19 -38.92
C VAL A 3 21.47 -12.31 -37.65
N LYS A 4 21.77 -13.32 -36.83
CA LYS A 4 21.17 -13.55 -35.52
C LYS A 4 21.24 -12.34 -34.58
N ASN A 5 22.39 -11.66 -34.50
CA ASN A 5 22.58 -10.50 -33.62
C ASN A 5 21.85 -9.27 -34.15
N LEU A 6 21.79 -9.09 -35.47
CA LEU A 6 21.04 -7.99 -36.10
C LEU A 6 19.54 -8.14 -35.87
N VAL A 7 18.99 -9.33 -36.08
CA VAL A 7 17.58 -9.64 -35.83
C VAL A 7 17.26 -9.53 -34.33
N HIS A 8 18.15 -9.98 -33.45
CA HIS A 8 17.97 -9.85 -32.00
C HIS A 8 17.94 -8.38 -31.55
N ASN A 9 18.88 -7.56 -32.01
CA ASN A 9 18.93 -6.13 -31.68
C ASN A 9 17.72 -5.36 -32.23
N TRP A 10 17.28 -5.70 -33.44
CA TRP A 10 16.07 -5.13 -34.03
C TRP A 10 14.82 -5.44 -33.19
N LEU A 11 14.68 -6.67 -32.71
CA LEU A 11 13.57 -7.07 -31.84
C LEU A 11 13.62 -6.39 -30.46
N LEU A 12 14.82 -6.20 -29.90
CA LEU A 12 14.99 -5.44 -28.65
C LEU A 12 14.70 -3.94 -28.82
N GLY A 13 15.01 -3.38 -29.99
CA GLY A 13 14.77 -1.97 -30.34
C GLY A 13 13.32 -1.62 -30.66
N GLY A 14 12.36 -2.53 -30.41
CA GLY A 14 10.94 -2.29 -30.67
C GLY A 14 10.44 -2.72 -32.05
N ALA A 15 11.26 -3.45 -32.82
CA ALA A 15 10.91 -4.01 -34.13
C ALA A 15 10.39 -2.95 -35.13
N ASP A 16 11.18 -1.89 -35.33
CA ASP A 16 10.85 -0.83 -36.28
C ASP A 16 10.60 -1.37 -37.71
N PRO A 17 9.49 -1.00 -38.38
CA PRO A 17 9.11 -1.54 -39.69
C PRO A 17 10.10 -1.25 -40.82
N GLU A 18 10.78 -0.10 -40.82
CA GLU A 18 11.72 0.29 -41.88
C GLU A 18 13.04 -0.48 -41.74
N VAL A 19 13.53 -0.59 -40.50
CA VAL A 19 14.72 -1.40 -40.18
C VAL A 19 14.46 -2.87 -40.48
N GLY A 20 13.25 -3.36 -40.14
CA GLY A 20 12.83 -4.73 -40.44
C GLY A 20 12.74 -5.01 -41.94
N LEU A 21 12.25 -4.06 -42.72
CA LEU A 21 12.20 -4.17 -44.18
C LEU A 21 13.60 -4.27 -44.80
N ARG A 22 14.55 -3.45 -44.34
CA ARG A 22 15.95 -3.51 -44.80
C ARG A 22 16.56 -4.88 -44.49
N LEU A 23 16.44 -5.35 -43.25
CA LEU A 23 16.92 -6.68 -42.87
C LEU A 23 16.27 -7.80 -43.69
N PHE A 24 14.98 -7.66 -44.01
CA PHE A 24 14.26 -8.62 -44.84
C PHE A 24 14.81 -8.67 -46.26
N MET A 25 15.09 -7.52 -46.88
CA MET A 25 15.65 -7.48 -48.24
C MET A 25 17.08 -8.00 -48.32
N ASP A 26 17.87 -7.77 -47.27
CA ASP A 26 19.30 -8.12 -47.26
C ASP A 26 19.55 -9.59 -46.90
N TYR A 27 18.67 -10.22 -46.10
CA TYR A 27 18.91 -11.54 -45.51
C TYR A 27 17.82 -12.59 -45.77
N VAL A 28 16.72 -12.24 -46.43
CA VAL A 28 15.66 -13.18 -46.80
C VAL A 28 15.56 -13.26 -48.31
N ASP A 29 15.84 -14.44 -48.86
CA ASP A 29 15.64 -14.74 -50.29
C ASP A 29 14.14 -14.89 -50.61
N ALA A 30 13.43 -13.76 -50.60
CA ALA A 30 12.01 -13.71 -50.91
C ALA A 30 11.77 -13.50 -52.42
N ASN A 31 10.65 -14.05 -52.91
CA ASN A 31 10.21 -13.85 -54.28
C ASN A 31 10.00 -12.35 -54.58
N SER A 32 10.41 -11.87 -55.76
CA SER A 32 10.29 -10.47 -56.22
C SER A 32 8.89 -9.86 -56.03
N ALA A 33 7.83 -10.66 -56.13
CA ALA A 33 6.47 -10.21 -55.87
C ALA A 33 6.20 -9.92 -54.38
N VAL A 34 6.73 -10.76 -53.49
CA VAL A 34 6.59 -10.64 -52.03
C VAL A 34 7.41 -9.44 -51.53
N SER A 35 8.64 -9.28 -52.02
CA SER A 35 9.48 -8.12 -51.71
C SER A 35 8.76 -6.82 -52.11
N ARG A 36 8.20 -6.74 -53.31
CA ARG A 36 7.42 -5.57 -53.76
C ARG A 36 6.16 -5.30 -52.93
N LEU A 37 5.48 -6.35 -52.46
CA LEU A 37 4.28 -6.20 -51.62
C LEU A 37 4.63 -5.63 -50.25
N ILE A 38 5.66 -6.19 -49.61
CA ILE A 38 6.10 -5.80 -48.28
C ILE A 38 6.70 -4.38 -48.31
N SER A 39 7.48 -4.02 -49.33
CA SER A 39 8.05 -2.66 -49.49
C SER A 39 7.00 -1.55 -49.59
N LYS A 40 5.80 -1.84 -50.11
CA LYS A 40 4.75 -0.82 -50.24
C LYS A 40 4.12 -0.43 -48.90
N ARG A 41 4.03 -1.37 -47.96
CA ARG A 41 3.41 -1.18 -46.62
C ARG A 41 4.08 -2.07 -45.58
N PRO A 42 5.31 -1.74 -45.14
CA PRO A 42 6.06 -2.60 -44.22
C PRO A 42 5.35 -2.78 -42.87
N GLU A 43 4.66 -1.75 -42.36
CA GLU A 43 3.94 -1.81 -41.09
C GLU A 43 2.87 -2.91 -41.05
N ARG A 44 2.13 -3.08 -42.15
CA ARG A 44 1.05 -4.09 -42.23
C ARG A 44 1.60 -5.51 -42.35
N HIS A 45 2.86 -5.65 -42.74
CA HIS A 45 3.51 -6.93 -42.99
C HIS A 45 4.61 -7.24 -41.96
N LEU A 46 4.63 -6.53 -40.83
CA LEU A 46 5.65 -6.65 -39.79
C LEU A 46 5.75 -8.08 -39.22
N GLN A 47 4.63 -8.79 -39.08
CA GLN A 47 4.63 -10.18 -38.62
C GLN A 47 5.30 -11.12 -39.64
N THR A 48 5.04 -10.91 -40.93
CA THR A 48 5.66 -11.68 -42.01
C THR A 48 7.17 -11.42 -42.08
N ILE A 49 7.57 -10.16 -41.93
CA ILE A 49 8.98 -9.75 -41.82
C ILE A 49 9.63 -10.46 -40.62
N ARG A 50 9.02 -10.37 -39.44
CA ARG A 50 9.51 -10.97 -38.20
C ARG A 50 9.68 -12.49 -38.29
N ILE A 51 8.67 -13.19 -38.79
CA ILE A 51 8.69 -14.66 -38.94
C ILE A 51 9.80 -15.08 -39.91
N SER A 52 9.93 -14.37 -41.04
CA SER A 52 10.91 -14.69 -42.07
C SER A 52 12.33 -14.42 -41.60
N LEU A 53 12.56 -13.32 -40.86
CA LEU A 53 13.84 -12.98 -40.27
C LEU A 53 14.24 -13.94 -39.14
N LEU A 54 13.30 -14.34 -38.28
CA LEU A 54 13.54 -15.35 -37.25
C LEU A 54 13.92 -16.70 -37.88
N LYS A 55 13.25 -17.09 -38.96
CA LYS A 55 13.57 -18.30 -39.72
C LYS A 55 14.96 -18.22 -40.38
N ALA A 56 15.30 -17.09 -41.01
CA ALA A 56 16.62 -16.86 -41.60
C ALA A 56 17.75 -16.84 -40.54
N ALA A 57 17.46 -16.34 -39.33
CA ALA A 57 18.39 -16.31 -38.21
C ALA A 57 18.48 -17.64 -37.41
N GLY A 58 17.69 -18.66 -37.75
CA GLY A 58 17.62 -19.92 -37.00
C GLY A 58 17.12 -19.75 -35.56
N LEU A 59 16.31 -18.72 -35.31
CA LEU A 59 15.72 -18.41 -34.00
C LEU A 59 14.32 -19.04 -33.87
N PRO A 60 13.89 -19.42 -32.65
CA PRO A 60 12.53 -19.91 -32.44
C PRO A 60 11.50 -18.82 -32.80
N LEU A 61 10.40 -19.23 -33.43
CA LEU A 61 9.29 -18.36 -33.84
C LEU A 61 8.64 -17.60 -32.66
N THR A 62 8.77 -18.16 -31.46
CA THR A 62 8.44 -17.52 -30.19
C THR A 62 9.66 -16.73 -29.71
N PHE A 63 9.82 -15.50 -30.19
CA PHE A 63 10.72 -14.57 -29.54
C PHE A 63 10.06 -14.07 -28.25
N SER A 64 10.28 -14.79 -27.15
CA SER A 64 10.14 -14.23 -25.82
C SER A 64 11.36 -13.34 -25.63
N VAL A 65 11.15 -12.06 -25.35
CA VAL A 65 12.21 -11.22 -24.80
C VAL A 65 12.53 -11.89 -23.47
N GLU A 66 13.59 -12.70 -23.42
CA GLU A 66 14.34 -12.79 -22.18
C GLU A 66 14.79 -11.36 -21.97
N GLN A 67 13.98 -10.62 -21.20
CA GLN A 67 14.43 -9.41 -20.58
C GLN A 67 15.63 -9.90 -19.83
N LYS A 68 16.82 -9.66 -20.41
CA LYS A 68 18.06 -9.70 -19.67
C LYS A 68 17.74 -8.78 -18.52
N LYS A 69 17.35 -9.40 -17.39
CA LYS A 69 17.05 -8.71 -16.17
C LYS A 69 18.26 -7.83 -16.04
N ILE A 70 18.08 -6.53 -16.31
CA ILE A 70 19.10 -5.57 -15.99
C ILE A 70 19.35 -5.93 -14.55
N ALA A 71 20.54 -6.44 -14.29
CA ALA A 71 20.94 -6.79 -12.96
C ALA A 71 21.15 -5.49 -12.18
N SER A 72 20.17 -4.57 -12.17
CA SER A 72 19.53 -4.34 -10.89
C SER A 72 19.02 -5.71 -10.45
N GLN A 73 19.92 -6.49 -9.83
CA GLN A 73 19.51 -7.08 -8.57
C GLN A 73 18.69 -5.95 -7.93
N PRO A 74 17.38 -6.11 -7.63
CA PRO A 74 16.95 -5.40 -6.46
C PRO A 74 17.98 -5.91 -5.45
N GLN A 75 18.96 -5.06 -5.12
CA GLN A 75 19.48 -5.13 -3.79
C GLN A 75 18.17 -5.22 -3.03
N LYS A 76 17.91 -6.39 -2.43
CA LYS A 76 17.09 -6.39 -1.24
C LYS A 76 17.91 -5.50 -0.33
N GLU A 77 17.85 -4.18 -0.55
CA GLU A 77 17.92 -3.23 0.51
C GLU A 77 16.93 -3.83 1.46
N ASP A 78 17.50 -4.45 2.47
CA ASP A 78 16.77 -5.13 3.50
C ASP A 78 15.81 -4.05 3.94
N TYR A 79 14.52 -4.15 3.55
CA TYR A 79 13.47 -3.16 3.77
C TYR A 79 13.16 -3.23 5.26
N ARG A 80 14.18 -2.91 6.05
CA ARG A 80 14.16 -2.89 7.48
C ARG A 80 13.42 -1.61 7.80
N LEU A 81 12.34 -1.78 8.52
CA LEU A 81 11.55 -0.69 9.08
C LEU A 81 12.42 0.39 9.73
N ARG A 82 13.53 0.00 10.36
CA ARG A 82 14.51 0.91 10.97
C ARG A 82 15.29 1.76 9.96
N ASN A 83 15.52 1.28 8.75
CA ASN A 83 16.18 2.05 7.70
C ASN A 83 15.21 3.11 7.14
N GLN A 84 13.93 2.73 6.99
CA GLN A 84 12.89 3.65 6.54
C GLN A 84 12.58 4.73 7.58
N TRP A 85 12.64 4.38 8.86
CA TRP A 85 12.30 5.24 9.98
C TRP A 85 13.46 5.29 11.00
N PRO A 86 14.56 5.99 10.68
CA PRO A 86 15.77 6.00 11.51
C PRO A 86 15.55 6.63 12.89
N PHE A 87 14.59 7.55 13.00
CA PHE A 87 14.25 8.19 14.27
C PHE A 87 13.73 7.23 15.34
N LEU A 88 13.35 5.99 15.00
CA LEU A 88 12.94 5.00 16.00
C LEU A 88 14.08 4.54 16.92
N ALA A 89 15.32 4.71 16.49
CA ALA A 89 16.49 4.46 17.32
C ALA A 89 16.76 5.60 18.32
N ASP A 90 16.15 6.77 18.11
CA ASP A 90 16.35 7.94 18.94
C ASP A 90 15.65 7.77 20.31
N PRO A 91 16.34 8.03 21.44
CA PRO A 91 15.70 8.09 22.75
C PRO A 91 14.63 9.18 22.84
N GLU A 92 14.77 10.31 22.13
CA GLU A 92 13.84 11.44 22.16
C GLU A 92 12.59 11.22 21.30
N CYS A 93 12.50 10.08 20.59
CA CYS A 93 11.35 9.76 19.75
C CYS A 93 10.07 9.65 20.58
N PRO A 94 9.03 10.46 20.26
CA PRO A 94 7.74 10.40 20.92
C PRO A 94 7.18 8.97 20.97
N PRO A 95 6.68 8.50 22.13
CA PRO A 95 6.14 7.16 22.29
C PRO A 95 4.94 6.91 21.37
N GLU A 96 4.19 7.95 21.02
CA GLU A 96 3.06 7.88 20.11
C GLU A 96 3.48 7.38 18.72
N LEU A 97 4.62 7.82 18.20
CA LEU A 97 5.12 7.39 16.89
C LEU A 97 5.56 5.92 16.90
N LYS A 98 6.13 5.45 18.02
CA LYS A 98 6.47 4.04 18.19
C LYS A 98 5.21 3.17 18.17
N LEU A 99 4.14 3.62 18.83
CA LEU A 99 2.84 2.97 18.78
C LEU A 99 2.28 2.96 17.36
N LEU A 100 2.32 4.10 16.65
CA LEU A 100 1.85 4.18 15.27
C LEU A 100 2.55 3.19 14.35
N ILE A 101 3.85 2.94 14.55
CA ILE A 101 4.54 1.95 13.74
C ILE A 101 4.07 0.53 14.03
N SER A 102 3.80 0.18 15.30
CA SER A 102 3.17 -1.09 15.64
C SER A 102 1.80 -1.23 14.97
N ASP A 103 1.00 -0.17 15.00
CA ASP A 103 -0.31 -0.12 14.34
C ASP A 103 -0.17 -0.22 12.82
N LYS A 104 0.86 0.39 12.24
CA LYS A 104 1.16 0.34 10.80
C LYS A 104 1.46 -1.09 10.35
N ILE A 105 2.27 -1.83 11.10
CA ILE A 105 2.58 -3.24 10.82
C ILE A 105 1.28 -4.04 10.83
N THR A 106 0.48 -3.86 11.87
CA THR A 106 -0.80 -4.56 12.05
C THR A 106 -1.76 -4.27 10.88
N ALA A 107 -1.95 -2.99 10.55
CA ALA A 107 -2.80 -2.57 9.44
C ALA A 107 -2.32 -3.15 8.10
N TYR A 108 -1.01 -3.16 7.85
CA TYR A 108 -0.44 -3.78 6.66
C TYR A 108 -0.68 -5.29 6.62
N THR A 109 -0.45 -6.01 7.72
CA THR A 109 -0.69 -7.46 7.76
C THR A 109 -2.15 -7.81 7.50
N ILE A 110 -3.08 -7.01 8.02
CA ILE A 110 -4.52 -7.17 7.76
C ILE A 110 -4.81 -6.89 6.29
N CYS A 111 -4.27 -5.82 5.71
CA CYS A 111 -4.46 -5.53 4.28
C CYS A 111 -4.00 -6.69 3.40
N VAL A 112 -2.84 -7.28 3.68
CA VAL A 112 -2.32 -8.42 2.92
C VAL A 112 -3.25 -9.63 3.08
N SER A 113 -3.62 -9.98 4.32
CA SER A 113 -4.48 -11.14 4.55
C SER A 113 -5.87 -10.98 3.94
N GLU A 114 -6.46 -9.78 4.01
CA GLU A 114 -7.81 -9.53 3.46
C GLU A 114 -7.79 -9.44 1.94
N TYR A 115 -6.65 -9.03 1.34
CA TYR A 115 -6.47 -9.08 -0.11
C TYR A 115 -6.52 -10.51 -0.65
N ASP A 116 -5.88 -11.46 0.04
CA ASP A 116 -5.94 -12.89 -0.31
C ASP A 116 -7.37 -13.45 -0.17
N ASN A 117 -8.14 -12.92 0.79
CA ASN A 117 -9.53 -13.30 1.01
C ASN A 117 -10.50 -12.75 -0.05
N LEU A 118 -10.11 -11.78 -0.88
CA LEU A 118 -11.02 -11.17 -1.88
C LEU A 118 -11.51 -12.17 -2.93
N THR A 119 -10.70 -13.19 -3.24
CA THR A 119 -11.03 -14.20 -4.25
C THR A 119 -11.76 -15.42 -3.67
N ALA A 120 -11.92 -15.49 -2.34
CA ALA A 120 -12.49 -16.64 -1.65
C ALA A 120 -13.83 -16.29 -0.98
N GLY A 121 -14.69 -17.30 -0.82
CA GLY A 121 -15.90 -17.20 -0.01
C GLY A 121 -17.13 -16.61 -0.70
N THR A 122 -18.13 -16.29 0.12
CA THR A 122 -19.44 -15.78 -0.29
C THR A 122 -19.37 -14.28 -0.61
N HIS A 123 -20.32 -13.74 -1.36
CA HIS A 123 -20.34 -12.30 -1.70
C HIS A 123 -20.36 -11.39 -0.45
N GLU A 124 -21.08 -11.79 0.61
CA GLU A 124 -21.10 -11.06 1.87
C GLU A 124 -19.74 -11.05 2.58
N ASP A 125 -18.99 -12.15 2.50
CA ASP A 125 -17.64 -12.25 3.07
C ASP A 125 -16.68 -11.35 2.30
N GLN A 126 -16.76 -11.36 0.96
CA GLN A 126 -15.97 -10.47 0.11
C GLN A 126 -16.25 -9.00 0.43
N LEU A 127 -17.51 -8.60 0.59
CA LEU A 127 -17.87 -7.23 0.97
C LEU A 127 -17.27 -6.83 2.33
N ARG A 128 -17.29 -7.75 3.30
CA ARG A 128 -16.68 -7.54 4.63
C ARG A 128 -15.16 -7.39 4.53
N SER A 129 -14.50 -8.25 3.75
CA SER A 129 -13.05 -8.18 3.51
C SER A 129 -12.66 -6.89 2.79
N VAL A 130 -13.43 -6.46 1.79
CA VAL A 130 -13.23 -5.16 1.10
C VAL A 130 -13.34 -4.01 2.09
N SER A 131 -14.39 -3.96 2.91
CA SER A 131 -14.56 -2.90 3.91
C SER A 131 -13.36 -2.82 4.85
N ARG A 132 -12.94 -3.97 5.40
CA ARG A 132 -11.78 -4.03 6.30
C ARG A 132 -10.49 -3.65 5.60
N LEU A 133 -10.28 -4.09 4.36
CA LEU A 133 -9.12 -3.75 3.55
C LEU A 133 -9.02 -2.24 3.35
N VAL A 134 -10.13 -1.60 2.96
CA VAL A 134 -10.17 -0.14 2.74
C VAL A 134 -9.92 0.61 4.04
N ASP A 135 -10.57 0.23 5.14
CA ASP A 135 -10.39 0.89 6.43
C ASP A 135 -8.93 0.81 6.90
N ASN A 136 -8.31 -0.38 6.83
CA ASN A 136 -6.92 -0.57 7.21
C ASN A 136 -5.95 0.12 6.25
N PHE A 137 -6.27 0.18 4.96
CA PHE A 137 -5.45 0.89 3.97
C PHE A 137 -5.45 2.40 4.24
N ILE A 138 -6.63 3.00 4.46
CA ILE A 138 -6.77 4.40 4.83
C ILE A 138 -6.02 4.68 6.13
N ASN A 139 -6.17 3.81 7.14
CA ASN A 139 -5.48 3.96 8.42
C ASN A 139 -3.95 3.90 8.26
N ASN A 140 -3.44 2.89 7.57
CA ASN A 140 -2.02 2.73 7.25
C ASN A 140 -1.45 3.94 6.50
N HIS A 141 -2.24 4.54 5.59
CA HIS A 141 -1.82 5.74 4.86
C HIS A 141 -1.83 7.00 5.74
N ARG A 142 -2.79 7.14 6.66
CA ARG A 142 -2.79 8.22 7.66
C ARG A 142 -1.56 8.12 8.56
N ILE A 143 -1.25 6.92 9.05
CA ILE A 143 -0.04 6.66 9.83
C ILE A 143 1.22 7.01 9.03
N PHE A 144 1.29 6.59 7.76
CA PHE A 144 2.43 6.91 6.91
C PHE A 144 2.67 8.42 6.79
N LYS A 145 1.62 9.23 6.63
CA LYS A 145 1.73 10.70 6.56
C LYS A 145 2.32 11.30 7.84
N GLU A 146 1.90 10.80 9.00
CA GLU A 146 2.44 11.24 10.31
C GLU A 146 3.94 10.92 10.41
N LEU A 147 4.32 9.68 10.08
CA LEU A 147 5.70 9.21 10.15
C LEU A 147 6.60 9.95 9.15
N GLU A 148 6.13 10.18 7.93
CA GLU A 148 6.85 10.92 6.90
C GLU A 148 7.07 12.38 7.32
N HIS A 149 6.04 13.03 7.85
CA HIS A 149 6.13 14.39 8.34
C HIS A 149 7.15 14.51 9.48
N TYR A 150 7.08 13.60 10.47
CA TYR A 150 8.04 13.58 11.56
C TYR A 150 9.46 13.29 11.07
N ASN A 151 9.63 12.41 10.07
CA ASN A 151 10.94 12.11 9.53
C ASN A 151 11.61 13.35 8.92
N LYS A 152 10.84 14.20 8.22
CA LYS A 152 11.32 15.43 7.56
C LYS A 152 11.51 16.59 8.54
N ASN A 153 10.51 16.83 9.41
CA ASN A 153 10.43 18.07 10.20
C ASN A 153 10.77 17.88 11.69
N LYS A 154 10.85 16.63 12.16
CA LYS A 154 10.99 16.27 13.60
C LYS A 154 9.86 16.82 14.49
N SER A 155 8.73 17.15 13.89
CA SER A 155 7.50 17.60 14.57
C SER A 155 6.34 16.64 14.29
N VAL A 156 5.41 16.52 15.23
CA VAL A 156 4.22 15.67 15.09
C VAL A 156 3.09 16.45 14.40
N LEU A 157 2.45 15.85 13.40
CA LEU A 157 1.31 16.46 12.69
C LEU A 157 0.02 16.34 13.52
N GLY A 158 -0.17 15.22 14.22
CA GLY A 158 -1.20 15.08 15.27
C GLY A 158 -2.63 14.87 14.76
N HIS A 159 -2.80 14.48 13.51
CA HIS A 159 -4.10 14.21 12.90
C HIS A 159 -4.62 12.80 13.23
N HIS A 160 -3.72 11.84 13.47
CA HIS A 160 -4.12 10.49 13.84
C HIS A 160 -4.78 10.45 15.23
N GLU A 161 -5.79 9.59 15.40
CA GLU A 161 -6.62 9.51 16.62
C GLU A 161 -5.82 9.20 17.89
N VAL A 162 -4.73 8.45 17.76
CA VAL A 162 -3.78 8.16 18.83
C VAL A 162 -3.31 9.44 19.51
N PHE A 163 -2.95 10.49 18.75
CA PHE A 163 -2.50 11.75 19.35
C PHE A 163 -3.60 12.45 20.14
N SER A 164 -4.86 12.34 19.71
CA SER A 164 -6.00 12.86 20.46
C SER A 164 -6.15 12.16 21.81
N GLN A 165 -5.98 10.84 21.85
CA GLN A 165 -6.02 10.07 23.08
C GLN A 165 -4.87 10.45 24.03
N TYR A 166 -3.64 10.54 23.51
CA TYR A 166 -2.48 10.96 24.30
C TYR A 166 -2.62 12.39 24.82
N LYS A 167 -3.15 13.31 24.02
CA LYS A 167 -3.43 14.69 24.45
C LYS A 167 -4.44 14.71 25.60
N LYS A 168 -5.49 13.88 25.55
CA LYS A 168 -6.46 13.74 26.65
C LYS A 168 -5.81 13.18 27.91
N LEU A 169 -4.98 12.15 27.80
CA LEU A 169 -4.25 11.57 28.94
C LEU A 169 -3.29 12.58 29.57
N LYS A 170 -2.53 13.31 28.75
CA LYS A 170 -1.64 14.38 29.21
C LYS A 170 -2.42 15.49 29.92
N ALA A 171 -3.60 15.85 29.41
CA ALA A 171 -4.47 16.82 30.05
C ALA A 171 -4.96 16.34 31.42
N LEU A 172 -5.32 15.05 31.56
CA LEU A 172 -5.71 14.47 32.86
C LEU A 172 -4.56 14.51 33.87
N ARG A 173 -3.34 14.17 33.45
CA ARG A 173 -2.15 14.22 34.33
C ARG A 173 -1.78 15.63 34.79
N GLY A 174 -2.16 16.65 34.03
CA GLY A 174 -1.97 18.06 34.39
C GLY A 174 -3.07 18.65 35.27
N MET A 175 -4.14 17.90 35.58
CA MET A 175 -5.23 18.39 36.43
C MET A 175 -4.86 18.33 37.91
N THR A 176 -5.44 19.24 38.70
CA THR A 176 -5.36 19.19 40.16
C THR A 176 -6.16 18.01 40.71
N THR A 177 -5.84 17.54 41.91
CA THR A 177 -6.58 16.46 42.59
C THR A 177 -8.07 16.76 42.71
N MET A 178 -8.43 18.00 43.05
CA MET A 178 -9.84 18.44 43.13
C MET A 178 -10.55 18.38 41.77
N ASP A 179 -9.87 18.77 40.70
CA ASP A 179 -10.44 18.70 39.36
C ASP A 179 -10.54 17.25 38.85
N LEU A 180 -9.61 16.38 39.24
CA LEU A 180 -9.68 14.94 38.99
C LEU A 180 -10.90 14.31 39.66
N PHE A 181 -11.21 14.64 40.92
CA PHE A 181 -12.44 14.17 41.58
C PHE A 181 -13.72 14.67 40.90
N LYS A 182 -13.75 15.94 40.46
CA LYS A 182 -14.88 16.45 39.66
C LYS A 182 -15.01 15.70 38.33
N LYS A 183 -13.88 15.45 37.66
CA LYS A 183 -13.84 14.72 36.39
C LYS A 183 -14.31 13.27 36.56
N LYS A 184 -13.89 12.59 37.63
CA LYS A 184 -14.35 11.24 38.01
C LYS A 184 -15.88 11.19 38.11
N LYS A 185 -16.49 12.05 38.93
CA LYS A 185 -17.95 12.12 39.10
C LYS A 185 -18.67 12.39 37.78
N ASN A 186 -18.11 13.26 36.93
CA ASN A 186 -18.68 13.53 35.60
C ASN A 186 -18.59 12.33 34.66
N LEU A 187 -17.47 11.60 34.66
CA LEU A 187 -17.26 10.39 33.86
C LEU A 187 -18.21 9.27 34.29
N GLU A 188 -18.35 9.02 35.60
CA GLU A 188 -19.28 8.03 36.15
C GLU A 188 -20.73 8.32 35.72
N ASN A 189 -21.17 9.57 35.84
CA ASN A 189 -22.50 9.98 35.37
C ASN A 189 -22.68 9.79 33.86
N ASN A 190 -21.66 10.11 33.06
CA ASN A 190 -21.73 9.94 31.61
C ASN A 190 -21.73 8.48 31.19
N ILE A 191 -20.98 7.62 31.88
CA ILE A 191 -20.99 6.16 31.69
C ILE A 191 -22.40 5.64 31.98
N TRP A 192 -22.96 5.95 33.15
CA TRP A 192 -24.31 5.52 33.53
C TRP A 192 -25.38 5.97 32.52
N ARG A 193 -25.34 7.23 32.09
CA ARG A 193 -26.28 7.75 31.06
C ARG A 193 -26.12 7.02 29.74
N THR A 194 -24.89 6.74 29.32
CA THR A 194 -24.61 6.09 28.04
C THR A 194 -25.01 4.62 28.07
N GLU A 195 -24.73 3.91 29.17
CA GLU A 195 -25.16 2.53 29.37
C GLU A 195 -26.68 2.41 29.41
N SER A 196 -27.37 3.31 30.10
CA SER A 196 -28.83 3.37 30.09
C SER A 196 -29.38 3.59 28.69
N LYS A 197 -28.76 4.49 27.91
CA LYS A 197 -29.14 4.72 26.51
C LYS A 197 -28.89 3.51 25.62
N ILE A 198 -27.82 2.74 25.84
CA ILE A 198 -27.54 1.52 25.09
C ILE A 198 -28.60 0.45 25.41
N LYS A 199 -28.97 0.29 26.68
CA LYS A 199 -30.01 -0.67 27.10
C LYS A 199 -31.38 -0.38 26.51
N LEU A 200 -31.74 0.89 26.36
CA LEU A 200 -33.03 1.32 25.83
C LEU A 200 -33.07 1.43 24.29
N GLU A 201 -31.92 1.35 23.63
CA GLU A 201 -31.82 1.60 22.19
C GLU A 201 -32.31 0.41 21.37
N LYS A 202 -33.20 0.67 20.43
CA LYS A 202 -33.72 -0.34 19.49
C LYS A 202 -33.04 -0.24 18.13
N ARG A 203 -32.36 0.87 17.85
CA ARG A 203 -31.67 1.16 16.60
C ARG A 203 -30.22 0.68 16.61
N GLN A 204 -29.93 -0.37 15.84
CA GLN A 204 -28.61 -1.00 15.78
C GLN A 204 -27.51 -0.08 15.20
N ASP A 205 -27.86 0.85 14.31
CA ASP A 205 -26.94 1.81 13.71
C ASP A 205 -26.31 2.77 14.75
N LEU A 206 -27.06 3.09 15.82
CA LEU A 206 -26.59 4.02 16.86
C LEU A 206 -25.76 3.33 17.95
N LEU A 207 -25.79 1.99 18.02
CA LEU A 207 -25.10 1.23 19.07
C LEU A 207 -23.59 1.36 18.95
N ALA A 208 -23.02 1.15 17.75
CA ALA A 208 -21.58 1.17 17.52
C ALA A 208 -20.93 2.49 18.00
N GLY A 209 -21.54 3.63 17.68
CA GLY A 209 -21.04 4.94 18.13
C GLY A 209 -21.14 5.15 19.64
N ARG A 210 -22.18 4.61 20.30
CA ARG A 210 -22.36 4.72 21.75
C ARG A 210 -21.41 3.81 22.51
N GLU A 211 -21.17 2.60 22.01
CA GLU A 211 -20.20 1.66 22.57
C GLU A 211 -18.78 2.22 22.49
N SER A 212 -18.42 2.86 21.37
CA SER A 212 -17.14 3.56 21.22
C SER A 212 -16.97 4.66 22.28
N LYS A 213 -17.97 5.53 22.45
CA LYS A 213 -17.96 6.58 23.49
C LYS A 213 -17.90 6.01 24.91
N LEU A 214 -18.64 4.92 25.16
CA LEU A 214 -18.62 4.24 26.46
C LEU A 214 -17.23 3.71 26.79
N ARG A 215 -16.56 3.09 25.80
CA ARG A 215 -15.18 2.60 25.93
C ARG A 215 -14.23 3.75 26.23
N GLU A 216 -14.38 4.88 25.55
CA GLU A 216 -13.58 6.08 25.80
C GLU A 216 -13.76 6.61 27.23
N PHE A 217 -15.00 6.73 27.72
CA PHE A 217 -15.26 7.19 29.09
C PHE A 217 -14.71 6.22 30.15
N LYS A 218 -14.84 4.91 29.92
CA LYS A 218 -14.28 3.89 30.82
C LYS A 218 -12.76 3.96 30.88
N MET A 219 -12.09 4.15 29.74
CA MET A 219 -10.64 4.33 29.68
C MET A 219 -10.19 5.60 30.42
N GLN A 220 -10.89 6.72 30.23
CA GLN A 220 -10.60 7.96 30.97
C GLN A 220 -10.82 7.80 32.47
N LEU A 221 -11.90 7.12 32.88
CA LEU A 221 -12.18 6.87 34.29
C LEU A 221 -11.10 6.00 34.94
N ALA A 222 -10.62 4.98 34.24
CA ALA A 222 -9.52 4.14 34.71
C ALA A 222 -8.23 4.94 34.93
N GLU A 223 -7.84 5.82 34.00
CA GLU A 223 -6.67 6.68 34.20
C GLU A 223 -6.89 7.68 35.36
N VAL A 224 -8.09 8.28 35.48
CA VAL A 224 -8.39 9.19 36.61
C VAL A 224 -8.30 8.46 37.95
N ASN A 225 -8.82 7.24 38.04
CA ASN A 225 -8.69 6.44 39.27
C ASN A 225 -7.22 6.14 39.58
N ARG A 226 -6.44 5.75 38.57
CA ARG A 226 -4.98 5.52 38.72
C ARG A 226 -4.24 6.77 39.20
N LEU A 227 -4.67 7.96 38.80
CA LEU A 227 -4.06 9.23 39.25
C LEU A 227 -4.49 9.67 40.65
N LEU A 228 -5.55 9.09 41.20
CA LEU A 228 -6.09 9.37 42.53
C LEU A 228 -5.68 8.31 43.58
N GLU A 229 -5.15 7.17 43.14
CA GLU A 229 -4.47 6.17 43.97
C GLU A 229 -3.06 6.64 44.37
#